data_AF-A0A8S3CTR7-F1
#
_entry.id   AF-A0A8S3CTR7-F1
#
_cell.length_a   1.000
_cell.length_b   1.000
_cell.length_c   1.000
_cell.angle_alpha   90.00
_cell.angle_beta   90.00
_cell.angle_gamma   90.00
#
_symmetry.space_group_name_H-M   'P 1'
#
loop_
_entity.id
_entity.type
_entity.pdbx_description
1 polymer ?
#
loop_
_entity_poly.entity_id
_entity_poly.type
_entity_poly.pdbx_seq_one_letter_code
_entity_poly.pdbx_strand_id
1 'polypeptide(L)'
;SDEKSSLVYQTIEQSNGFYVNFVEKKYRSRTNIPFRIVTSDVPDEKLETLFIKEAIQSNMIELKGHRAVGGIRVSLYNGIS
;
A
#
# COMPACT_ATOMS: atom_id res chain seq x y z
N SER A 1 13.52 -6.98 7.02
CA SER A 1 12.05 -6.80 7.02
C SER A 1 11.70 -5.44 7.62
N ASP A 2 12.22 -5.12 8.81
CA ASP A 2 11.99 -3.85 9.51
C ASP A 2 12.30 -2.61 8.65
N GLU A 3 13.51 -2.47 8.11
CA GLU A 3 13.89 -1.31 7.27
C GLU A 3 12.97 -1.11 6.05
N LYS A 4 12.63 -2.20 5.34
CA LYS A 4 11.74 -2.15 4.17
C LYS A 4 10.34 -1.68 4.57
N SER A 5 9.81 -2.23 5.66
CA SER A 5 8.48 -1.85 6.15
C SER A 5 8.45 -0.40 6.64
N SER A 6 9.51 0.05 7.32
CA SER A 6 9.66 1.43 7.76
C SER A 6 9.67 2.40 6.58
N LEU A 7 10.38 2.09 5.50
CA LEU A 7 10.41 2.93 4.31
C LEU A 7 9.00 3.09 3.71
N VAL A 8 8.26 1.99 3.53
CA VAL A 8 6.89 2.05 2.99
C VAL A 8 5.98 2.86 3.90
N TYR A 9 6.03 2.64 5.22
CA TYR A 9 5.20 3.40 6.16
C TYR A 9 5.58 4.90 6.20
N GLN A 10 6.85 5.24 6.11
CA GLN A 10 7.30 6.64 6.03
C GLN A 10 6.76 7.31 4.77
N THR A 11 6.84 6.65 3.61
CA THR A 11 6.25 7.16 2.36
C THR A 11 4.75 7.42 2.50
N ILE A 12 4.02 6.50 3.15
CA ILE A 12 2.59 6.68 3.42
C ILE A 12 2.36 7.90 4.34
N GLU A 13 3.09 8.00 5.44
CA GLU A 13 2.92 9.07 6.43
C GLU A 13 3.33 10.46 5.89
N GLN A 14 4.28 10.52 4.97
CA GLN A 14 4.74 11.76 4.32
C GLN A 14 3.89 12.17 3.11
N SER A 15 2.86 11.40 2.77
CA SER A 15 2.04 11.65 1.56
C SER A 15 0.96 12.73 1.72
N ASN A 16 0.96 13.48 2.83
CA ASN A 16 -0.06 14.47 3.16
C ASN A 16 -1.50 13.93 3.06
N GLY A 17 -1.70 12.66 3.43
CA GLY A 17 -3.01 12.00 3.43
C GLY A 17 -3.43 11.42 2.07
N PHE A 18 -2.59 11.50 1.04
CA PHE A 18 -2.88 10.88 -0.26
C PHE A 18 -2.86 9.35 -0.18
N TYR A 19 -1.85 8.78 0.49
CA TYR A 19 -1.80 7.37 0.85
C TYR A 19 -2.21 7.19 2.31
N VAL A 20 -3.19 6.33 2.57
CA VAL A 20 -3.71 6.10 3.92
C VAL A 20 -3.69 4.63 4.27
N ASN A 21 -2.96 4.29 5.34
CA ASN A 21 -3.07 3.01 6.01
C ASN A 21 -4.02 3.17 7.21
N PHE A 22 -5.18 2.51 7.15
CA PHE A 22 -6.21 2.55 8.20
C PHE A 22 -5.94 1.64 9.40
N VAL A 23 -4.77 0.99 9.47
CA VAL A 23 -4.39 0.13 10.59
C VAL A 23 -3.69 0.98 11.66
N GLU A 24 -4.14 0.87 12.91
CA GLU A 24 -3.47 1.53 14.04
C GLU A 24 -1.98 1.17 14.08
N LYS A 25 -1.11 2.14 14.39
CA LYS A 25 0.35 1.98 14.31
C LYS A 25 0.87 0.74 15.05
N LYS A 26 0.31 0.42 16.22
CA LYS A 26 0.70 -0.73 17.06
C LYS A 26 0.36 -2.10 16.45
N TYR A 27 -0.55 -2.15 15.47
CA TYR A 27 -0.98 -3.39 14.80
C TYR A 27 -0.48 -3.49 13.35
N ARG A 28 0.38 -2.57 12.93
CA ARG A 28 0.93 -2.55 11.57
C ARG A 28 1.85 -3.74 11.34
N SER A 29 1.56 -4.50 10.29
CA SER A 29 2.38 -5.64 9.89
C SER A 29 3.65 -5.17 9.19
N ARG A 30 4.76 -5.88 9.44
CA ARG A 30 6.04 -5.64 8.76
C ARG A 30 6.12 -6.33 7.38
N THR A 31 5.19 -7.24 7.10
CA THR A 31 5.20 -8.07 5.89
C THR A 31 4.06 -7.75 4.95
N ASN A 32 2.89 -7.37 5.44
CA ASN A 32 1.72 -7.11 4.61
C ASN A 32 1.19 -5.71 4.93
N ILE A 33 1.45 -4.77 4.04
CA ILE A 33 1.16 -3.35 4.26
C ILE A 33 -0.01 -2.95 3.34
N PRO A 34 -1.26 -2.98 3.84
CA PRO A 34 -2.40 -2.47 3.08
C PRO A 34 -2.44 -0.94 3.14
N PHE A 35 -2.85 -0.29 2.06
CA PHE A 35 -3.16 1.14 2.06
C PHE A 35 -4.18 1.48 0.97
N ARG A 36 -4.81 2.64 1.09
CA ARG A 36 -5.76 3.20 0.12
C ARG A 36 -5.20 4.49 -0.46
N ILE A 37 -5.65 4.86 -1.65
CA ILE A 37 -5.48 6.22 -2.18
C ILE A 37 -6.73 7.01 -1.81
N VAL A 38 -6.56 8.18 -1.19
CA VAL A 38 -7.67 9.01 -0.71
C VAL A 38 -7.64 10.36 -1.40
N THR A 39 -8.78 10.77 -1.96
CA THR A 39 -9.01 12.11 -2.50
C THR A 39 -10.30 12.65 -1.88
N SER A 40 -10.30 13.92 -1.45
CA SER A 40 -11.47 14.54 -0.82
C SER A 40 -12.06 13.73 0.35
N ASP A 41 -11.19 13.24 1.24
CA ASP A 41 -11.51 12.46 2.45
C ASP A 41 -12.14 11.07 2.24
N VAL A 42 -12.23 10.58 0.99
CA VAL A 42 -12.74 9.23 0.68
C VAL A 42 -11.78 8.42 -0.20
N PRO A 43 -11.78 7.07 -0.11
CA PRO A 43 -10.96 6.25 -1.01
C PRO A 43 -11.33 6.43 -2.49
N ASP A 44 -10.33 6.58 -3.34
CA ASP A 44 -10.46 6.77 -4.79
C ASP A 44 -10.05 5.49 -5.55
N GLU A 45 -11.04 4.64 -5.81
CA GLU A 45 -10.82 3.36 -6.49
C GLU A 45 -10.31 3.50 -7.94
N LYS A 46 -10.57 4.64 -8.58
CA LYS A 46 -10.08 4.89 -9.95
C LYS A 46 -8.57 5.12 -9.93
N LEU A 47 -8.08 5.91 -8.98
CA LEU A 47 -6.64 6.09 -8.78
C LEU A 47 -5.97 4.81 -8.29
N GLU A 48 -6.62 4.01 -7.44
CA GLU A 48 -6.09 2.69 -7.03
C GLU A 48 -5.93 1.76 -8.24
N THR A 49 -6.91 1.75 -9.13
CA THR A 49 -6.86 0.98 -10.38
C THR A 49 -5.74 1.46 -11.30
N LEU A 50 -5.58 2.78 -11.45
CA LEU A 50 -4.50 3.37 -12.23
C LEU A 50 -3.12 3.02 -11.65
N PHE A 51 -2.97 3.17 -10.33
CA PHE A 51 -1.75 2.82 -9.60
C PHE A 51 -1.35 1.37 -9.85
N ILE A 52 -2.29 0.42 -9.74
CA ILE A 52 -2.01 -1.00 -9.98
C ILE A 52 -1.58 -1.23 -11.43
N LYS A 53 -2.25 -0.58 -12.39
CA LYS A 53 -1.92 -0.70 -13.82
C LYS A 53 -0.49 -0.21 -14.11
N GLU A 54 -0.12 0.96 -13.61
CA GLU A 54 1.22 1.54 -13.80
C GLU A 54 2.29 0.76 -13.04
N ALA A 55 1.95 0.24 -11.86
CA ALA A 55 2.85 -0.61 -11.09
C ALA A 55 3.19 -1.90 -11.85
N ILE A 56 2.20 -2.54 -12.48
CA ILE A 56 2.42 -3.73 -13.33
C ILE A 56 3.36 -3.38 -14.50
N GLN A 57 3.16 -2.23 -15.14
CA GLN A 57 4.06 -1.74 -16.21
C GLN A 57 5.49 -1.50 -15.71
N SER A 58 5.64 -1.21 -14.41
CA SER A 58 6.92 -1.04 -13.73
C SER A 58 7.47 -2.34 -13.11
N ASN A 59 6.95 -3.51 -13.51
CA ASN A 59 7.29 -4.83 -12.98
C ASN A 59 7.01 -5.03 -11.48
N MET A 60 6.09 -4.25 -10.91
CA MET A 60 5.56 -4.46 -9.57
C MET A 60 4.21 -5.16 -9.65
N ILE A 61 4.21 -6.46 -9.36
CA ILE A 61 3.05 -7.34 -9.48
C ILE A 61 2.43 -7.65 -8.11
N GLU A 62 1.24 -8.27 -8.10
CA GLU A 62 0.56 -8.76 -6.88
C GLU A 62 0.26 -7.69 -5.82
N LEU A 63 0.09 -6.43 -6.25
CA LEU A 63 -0.21 -5.29 -5.36
C LEU A 63 -1.69 -5.08 -5.07
N LYS A 64 -2.59 -5.81 -5.75
CA LYS A 64 -4.03 -5.62 -5.58
C LYS A 64 -4.47 -6.02 -4.16
N GLY A 65 -5.20 -5.13 -3.49
CA GLY A 65 -5.75 -5.36 -2.16
C GLY A 65 -6.83 -6.46 -2.13
N HIS A 66 -7.21 -6.89 -0.93
CA HIS A 66 -8.22 -7.92 -0.75
C HIS A 66 -9.60 -7.44 -1.23
N ARG A 67 -10.38 -8.28 -1.94
CA ARG A 67 -11.65 -7.87 -2.57
C ARG A 67 -12.62 -7.16 -1.63
N ALA A 68 -12.65 -7.57 -0.36
CA ALA A 68 -13.58 -7.05 0.64
C ALA A 68 -13.20 -5.64 1.14
N VAL A 69 -11.93 -5.25 1.01
CA VAL A 69 -11.39 -4.00 1.58
C VAL A 69 -10.92 -3.05 0.46
N GLY A 70 -10.73 -3.54 -0.76
CA GLY A 70 -10.21 -2.75 -1.88
C GLY A 70 -8.76 -2.33 -1.67
N GLY A 71 -8.31 -1.31 -2.42
CA GLY A 71 -7.00 -0.72 -2.23
C GLY A 71 -5.81 -1.52 -2.74
N ILE A 72 -4.68 -1.24 -2.10
CA ILE A 72 -3.36 -1.73 -2.46
C ILE A 72 -2.77 -2.49 -1.27
N ARG A 73 -2.02 -3.55 -1.53
CA ARG A 73 -1.30 -4.33 -0.51
C ARG A 73 0.10 -4.64 -0.97
N VAL A 74 1.10 -4.12 -0.25
CA VAL A 74 2.51 -4.47 -0.47
C VAL A 74 2.87 -5.64 0.41
N SER A 75 3.36 -6.70 -0.20
CA SER A 75 3.84 -7.88 0.52
C SER A 75 5.38 -7.90 0.51
N LEU A 76 5.98 -7.59 1.64
CA LEU A 76 7.43 -7.55 1.87
C LEU A 76 7.92 -8.88 2.43
N TYR A 77 7.83 -9.94 1.63
CA TYR A 77 8.53 -11.18 1.94
C TYR A 77 10.01 -10.99 1.64
N ASN A 78 10.88 -11.59 2.46
CA ASN A 78 12.26 -11.76 2.06
C ASN A 78 12.21 -12.68 0.84
N GLY A 79 12.55 -12.17 -0.34
CA GLY A 79 12.75 -13.06 -1.48
C GLY A 79 13.76 -14.11 -1.05
N ILE A 80 13.40 -15.38 -1.18
CA ILE A 80 14.41 -16.43 -1.23
C ILE A 80 15.15 -16.11 -2.54
N SER A 81 16.34 -15.53 -2.42
CA SER A 81 17.29 -15.41 -3.52
C SER A 81 17.78 -16.78 -3.93
#